data_AF-A0A7S9ETP1-F1
#
_entry.id   AF-A0A7S9ETP1-F1
#
_cell.length_a   1.000
_cell.length_b   1.000
_cell.length_c   1.000
_cell.angle_alpha   90.00
_cell.angle_beta   90.00
_cell.angle_gamma   90.00
#
_symmetry.space_group_name_H-M   'P 1'
#
loop_
_entity.id
_entity.type
_entity.pdbx_description
1 polymer ?
#
loop_
_entity_poly.entity_id
_entity_poly.type
_entity_poly.pdbx_seq_one_letter_code
_entity_poly.pdbx_strand_id
1 'polypeptide(L)'
;MNHSFFHPEKQYGETLPVFDHEWEAIAFYYDYRQSQTEELKELCQFFNISLDYSPGSLLAVEALYFRSIKELLLADWNLPIDEFEKMLSVYVIDCAIRHHDDAEWVVKPYPYTDGAYTTGVRRGNKTWHTDNCCEHLYLQKEEDHPLIGVYESLMR
;
A
#
# COMPACT_ATOMS: atom_id res chain seq x y z
N MET A 1 -6.05 -27.89 -30.36
CA MET A 1 -6.35 -27.57 -28.94
C MET A 1 -5.44 -26.41 -28.58
N ASN A 2 -5.97 -25.19 -28.49
CA ASN A 2 -5.19 -24.02 -28.12
C ASN A 2 -4.87 -24.11 -26.63
N HIS A 3 -3.62 -24.35 -26.29
CA HIS A 3 -3.11 -24.05 -24.96
C HIS A 3 -3.21 -22.53 -24.80
N SER A 4 -4.26 -22.07 -24.13
CA SER A 4 -4.31 -20.71 -23.60
C SER A 4 -3.16 -20.61 -22.61
N PHE A 5 -2.05 -20.02 -23.03
CA PHE A 5 -0.95 -19.71 -22.14
C PHE A 5 -1.50 -18.76 -21.07
N PHE A 6 -1.40 -19.15 -19.81
CA PHE A 6 -1.71 -18.28 -18.68
C PHE A 6 -0.73 -17.11 -18.75
N HIS A 7 -1.25 -15.91 -19.00
CA HIS A 7 -0.50 -14.66 -19.07
C HIS A 7 -0.81 -13.84 -17.82
N PRO A 8 -0.20 -14.16 -16.66
CA PRO A 8 -0.48 -13.47 -15.40
C PRO A 8 -0.24 -11.95 -15.52
N GLU A 9 0.75 -11.55 -16.32
CA GLU A 9 1.04 -10.15 -16.62
C GLU A 9 -0.14 -9.42 -17.27
N LYS A 10 -0.92 -10.10 -18.13
CA LYS A 10 -2.10 -9.48 -18.75
C LYS A 10 -3.28 -9.43 -17.80
N GLN A 11 -3.48 -10.48 -17.00
CA GLN A 11 -4.54 -10.52 -16.00
C GLN A 11 -4.36 -9.45 -14.92
N TYR A 12 -3.13 -9.23 -14.45
CA TYR A 12 -2.83 -8.10 -13.57
C TYR A 12 -3.12 -6.76 -14.25
N GLY A 13 -2.77 -6.63 -15.53
CA GLY A 13 -3.08 -5.42 -16.29
C GLY A 13 -4.57 -5.11 -16.41
N GLU A 14 -5.45 -6.12 -16.35
CA GLU A 14 -6.91 -5.95 -16.35
C GLU A 14 -7.46 -5.39 -15.03
N THR A 15 -6.71 -5.50 -13.92
CA THR A 15 -7.10 -4.91 -12.63
C THR A 15 -6.62 -3.47 -12.45
N LEU A 16 -5.76 -2.99 -13.35
CA LEU A 16 -5.19 -1.65 -13.28
C LEU A 16 -6.14 -0.59 -13.85
N PRO A 17 -6.14 0.62 -13.27
CA PRO A 17 -6.86 1.74 -13.85
C PRO A 17 -6.23 2.15 -15.19
N VAL A 18 -7.09 2.47 -16.15
CA VAL A 18 -6.71 2.87 -17.52
C VAL A 18 -7.00 4.35 -17.72
N PHE A 19 -6.06 5.06 -18.34
CA PHE A 19 -6.12 6.49 -18.57
C PHE A 19 -5.67 6.85 -19.98
N ASP A 20 -6.20 7.94 -20.53
CA ASP A 20 -5.79 8.45 -21.84
C ASP A 20 -4.46 9.21 -21.72
N HIS A 21 -4.18 9.79 -20.55
CA HIS A 21 -3.00 10.62 -20.31
C HIS A 21 -2.30 10.32 -18.98
N GLU A 22 -0.96 10.43 -18.96
CA GLU A 22 -0.15 10.17 -17.75
C GLU A 22 -0.51 11.11 -16.57
N TRP A 23 -0.88 12.36 -16.85
CA TRP A 23 -1.26 13.32 -15.80
C TRP A 23 -2.55 12.92 -15.09
N GLU A 24 -3.48 12.22 -15.76
CA GLU A 24 -4.71 11.70 -15.15
C GLU A 24 -4.37 10.58 -14.16
N ALA A 25 -3.47 9.67 -14.56
CA ALA A 25 -2.99 8.61 -13.69
C ALA A 25 -2.26 9.17 -12.46
N ILE A 26 -1.43 10.20 -12.65
CA ILE A 26 -0.74 10.88 -11.55
C ILE A 26 -1.73 11.49 -10.56
N ALA A 27 -2.75 12.21 -11.06
CA ALA A 27 -3.80 12.79 -10.23
C ALA A 27 -4.59 11.71 -9.47
N PHE A 28 -5.03 10.67 -10.17
CA PHE A 28 -5.76 9.55 -9.57
C PHE A 28 -4.98 8.90 -8.42
N TYR A 29 -3.72 8.53 -8.65
CA TYR A 29 -2.93 7.89 -7.59
C TYR A 29 -2.54 8.85 -6.47
N TYR A 30 -2.43 10.15 -6.74
CA TYR A 30 -2.27 11.15 -5.69
C TYR A 30 -3.51 11.19 -4.79
N ASP A 31 -4.71 11.31 -5.38
CA ASP A 31 -5.97 11.38 -4.65
C ASP A 31 -6.25 10.09 -3.87
N TYR A 32 -5.99 8.94 -4.50
CA TYR A 32 -6.07 7.63 -3.86
C TYR A 32 -5.23 7.58 -2.57
N ARG A 33 -3.94 7.95 -2.64
CA ARG A 33 -3.06 7.93 -1.46
C ARG A 33 -3.51 8.89 -0.37
N GLN A 34 -4.05 10.05 -0.75
CA GLN A 34 -4.60 11.00 0.23
C GLN A 34 -5.81 10.41 0.95
N SER A 35 -6.77 9.83 0.23
CA SER A 35 -7.95 9.18 0.83
C SER A 35 -7.54 8.03 1.76
N GLN A 36 -6.64 7.13 1.32
CA GLN A 36 -6.15 6.03 2.15
C GLN A 36 -5.49 6.52 3.45
N THR A 37 -4.70 7.60 3.35
CA THR A 37 -4.03 8.19 4.51
C THR A 37 -5.02 8.90 5.45
N GLU A 38 -6.04 9.55 4.90
CA GLU A 38 -7.08 10.24 5.67
C GLU A 38 -7.96 9.24 6.42
N GLU A 39 -8.43 8.20 5.75
CA GLU A 39 -9.22 7.11 6.36
C GLU A 39 -8.44 6.41 7.48
N LEU A 40 -7.15 6.12 7.26
CA LEU A 40 -6.30 5.54 8.30
C LEU A 40 -6.13 6.48 9.50
N LYS A 41 -5.97 7.79 9.26
CA LYS A 41 -5.86 8.79 10.33
C LYS A 41 -7.13 8.86 11.15
N GLU A 42 -8.30 8.88 10.52
CA GLU A 42 -9.58 8.89 11.21
C GLU A 42 -9.76 7.64 12.09
N LEU A 43 -9.45 6.46 11.53
CA LEU A 43 -9.48 5.20 12.28
C LEU A 43 -8.53 5.26 13.48
N CYS A 44 -7.28 5.66 13.28
CA CYS A 44 -6.26 5.73 14.34
C CYS A 44 -6.61 6.74 15.43
N GLN A 45 -7.23 7.87 15.09
CA GLN A 45 -7.67 8.88 16.05
C GLN A 45 -8.68 8.31 17.05
N PHE A 46 -9.59 7.44 16.62
CA PHE A 46 -10.54 6.77 17.51
C PHE A 46 -9.84 5.92 18.59
N PHE A 47 -8.66 5.37 18.26
CA PHE A 47 -7.84 4.58 19.17
C PHE A 47 -6.74 5.38 19.89
N ASN A 48 -6.75 6.71 19.78
CA ASN A 48 -5.70 7.61 20.30
C ASN A 48 -4.29 7.28 19.76
N ILE A 49 -4.20 6.78 18.53
CA ILE A 49 -2.94 6.53 17.84
C ILE A 49 -2.61 7.74 16.98
N SER A 50 -1.41 8.29 17.16
CA SER A 50 -0.91 9.41 16.34
C SER A 50 -0.02 8.90 15.21
N LEU A 51 -0.40 9.22 13.97
CA LEU A 51 0.35 8.89 12.77
C LEU A 51 1.35 10.02 12.45
N ASP A 52 2.50 9.98 13.10
CA ASP A 52 3.59 10.96 12.97
C ASP A 52 4.68 10.56 11.97
N TYR A 53 4.44 9.47 11.23
CA TYR A 53 5.35 8.85 10.27
C TYR A 53 6.64 8.28 10.87
N SER A 54 6.74 8.17 12.20
CA SER A 54 7.87 7.53 12.87
C SER A 54 7.73 5.99 12.88
N PRO A 55 8.84 5.25 13.08
CA PRO A 55 8.77 3.82 13.37
C PRO A 55 7.88 3.47 14.57
N GLY A 56 7.77 4.37 15.55
CA GLY A 56 6.87 4.18 16.70
C GLY A 56 5.39 4.19 16.30
N SER A 57 4.99 5.08 15.39
CA SER A 57 3.63 5.08 14.85
C SER A 57 3.32 3.84 14.00
N LEU A 58 4.32 3.30 13.29
CA LEU A 58 4.19 2.04 12.55
C LEU A 58 3.91 0.86 13.49
N LEU A 59 4.65 0.76 14.61
CA LEU A 59 4.38 -0.25 15.63
C LEU A 59 2.97 -0.11 16.23
N ALA A 60 2.53 1.13 16.50
CA ALA A 60 1.22 1.37 17.07
C ALA A 60 0.08 0.96 16.12
N VAL A 61 0.18 1.31 14.83
CA VAL A 61 -0.84 0.94 13.84
C VAL A 61 -0.82 -0.55 13.50
N GLU A 62 0.35 -1.19 13.51
CA GLU A 62 0.47 -2.64 13.38
C GLU A 62 -0.23 -3.37 14.54
N ALA A 63 -0.03 -2.91 15.77
CA ALA A 63 -0.73 -3.47 16.93
C ALA A 63 -2.26 -3.30 16.79
N LEU A 64 -2.73 -2.16 16.27
CA LEU A 64 -4.16 -1.97 15.97
C LEU A 64 -4.66 -2.96 14.90
N TYR A 65 -3.87 -3.19 13.86
CA TYR A 65 -4.20 -4.16 12.80
C TYR A 65 -4.35 -5.59 13.34
N PHE A 66 -3.39 -6.09 14.11
CA PHE A 66 -3.53 -7.44 14.67
C PHE A 66 -4.62 -7.52 15.74
N ARG A 67 -4.83 -6.45 16.51
CA ARG A 67 -5.94 -6.35 17.46
C ARG A 67 -7.29 -6.40 16.74
N SER A 68 -7.45 -5.72 15.61
CA SER A 68 -8.70 -5.69 14.86
C SER A 68 -9.12 -7.07 14.36
N ILE A 69 -8.15 -7.92 14.03
CA ILE A 69 -8.38 -9.32 13.67
C ILE A 69 -8.76 -10.14 14.90
N LYS A 70 -7.98 -10.05 15.98
CA LYS A 70 -8.19 -10.84 17.21
C LYS A 70 -9.52 -10.53 17.89
N GLU A 71 -9.91 -9.26 17.91
CA GLU A 71 -11.12 -8.76 18.54
C GLU A 71 -12.32 -8.63 17.56
N LEU A 72 -12.15 -9.06 16.30
CA LEU A 72 -13.18 -8.99 15.24
C LEU A 72 -13.70 -7.57 14.94
N LEU A 73 -12.90 -6.54 15.20
CA LEU A 73 -13.29 -5.13 15.06
C LEU A 73 -13.48 -4.70 13.60
N LEU A 74 -12.85 -5.40 12.65
CA LEU A 74 -13.02 -5.14 11.21
C LEU A 74 -14.49 -5.19 10.77
N ALA A 75 -15.26 -6.13 11.34
CA ALA A 75 -16.68 -6.25 11.05
C ALA A 75 -17.48 -5.06 11.61
N ASP A 76 -17.13 -4.59 12.81
CA ASP A 76 -17.77 -3.43 13.44
C ASP A 76 -17.49 -2.13 12.68
N TRP A 77 -16.33 -2.03 12.03
CA TRP A 77 -15.95 -0.89 11.20
C TRP A 77 -16.47 -0.98 9.77
N ASN A 78 -17.08 -2.10 9.37
CA ASN A 78 -17.41 -2.42 7.98
C ASN A 78 -16.19 -2.25 7.05
N LEU A 79 -15.01 -2.65 7.53
CA LEU A 79 -13.72 -2.48 6.84
C LEU A 79 -13.18 -3.83 6.40
N PRO A 80 -13.12 -4.11 5.08
CA PRO A 80 -12.45 -5.29 4.55
C PRO A 80 -10.95 -5.29 4.93
N ILE A 81 -10.40 -6.47 5.18
CA ILE A 81 -9.00 -6.61 5.61
C ILE A 81 -8.02 -6.11 4.54
N ASP A 82 -8.33 -6.32 3.27
CA ASP A 82 -7.53 -5.88 2.13
C ASP A 82 -7.53 -4.35 2.00
N GLU A 83 -8.64 -3.68 2.32
CA GLU A 83 -8.68 -2.22 2.39
C GLU A 83 -7.82 -1.69 3.55
N PHE A 84 -7.84 -2.35 4.72
CA PHE A 84 -6.93 -1.95 5.80
C PHE A 84 -5.45 -2.17 5.40
N GLU A 85 -5.13 -3.27 4.72
CA GLU A 85 -3.77 -3.53 4.21
C GLU A 85 -3.31 -2.50 3.17
N LYS A 86 -4.20 -2.02 2.30
CA LYS A 86 -3.92 -0.92 1.36
C LYS A 86 -3.60 0.38 2.11
N MET A 87 -4.39 0.73 3.14
CA MET A 87 -4.11 1.89 3.99
C MET A 87 -2.73 1.78 4.66
N LEU A 88 -2.42 0.62 5.23
CA LEU A 88 -1.11 0.35 5.83
C LEU A 88 0.03 0.46 4.81
N SER A 89 -0.16 -0.06 3.60
CA SER A 89 0.81 0.01 2.51
C SER A 89 1.14 1.45 2.13
N VAL A 90 0.13 2.29 1.94
CA VAL A 90 0.35 3.71 1.65
C VAL A 90 1.10 4.37 2.80
N TYR A 91 0.70 4.11 4.05
CA TYR A 91 1.31 4.73 5.21
C TYR A 91 2.78 4.33 5.42
N VAL A 92 3.11 3.04 5.30
CA VAL A 92 4.50 2.57 5.49
C VAL A 92 5.44 3.08 4.41
N ILE A 93 4.94 3.18 3.17
CA ILE A 93 5.69 3.79 2.07
C ILE A 93 5.91 5.29 2.33
N ASP A 94 4.87 6.00 2.75
CA ASP A 94 4.97 7.42 3.13
C ASP A 94 5.98 7.66 4.27
N CYS A 95 6.05 6.73 5.24
CA CYS A 95 7.07 6.76 6.29
C CYS A 95 8.47 6.60 5.69
N ALA A 96 8.68 5.60 4.81
CA ALA A 96 9.96 5.36 4.17
C ALA A 96 10.42 6.56 3.33
N ILE A 97 9.54 7.13 2.49
CA ILE A 97 9.84 8.29 1.65
C ILE A 97 10.24 9.50 2.50
N ARG A 98 9.53 9.79 3.59
CA ARG A 98 9.87 10.94 4.46
C ARG A 98 11.25 10.83 5.13
N HIS A 99 11.79 9.62 5.27
CA HIS A 99 13.10 9.38 5.88
C HIS A 99 14.23 9.29 4.84
N HIS A 100 13.92 9.39 3.55
CA HIS A 100 14.87 9.26 2.46
C HIS A 100 14.62 10.32 1.37
N ASP A 101 15.48 11.34 1.31
CA ASP A 101 15.38 12.42 0.32
C ASP A 101 15.49 11.94 -1.15
N ASP A 102 16.03 10.73 -1.37
CA ASP A 102 16.18 10.10 -2.68
C ASP A 102 15.04 9.14 -3.04
N ALA A 103 13.99 9.07 -2.21
CA ALA A 103 12.82 8.24 -2.41
C ALA A 103 11.58 9.06 -2.80
N GLU A 104 10.74 8.53 -3.69
CA GLU A 104 9.51 9.17 -4.11
C GLU A 104 8.46 8.17 -4.60
N TRP A 105 7.20 8.59 -4.57
CA TRP A 105 6.13 7.91 -5.29
C TRP A 105 6.28 8.12 -6.78
N VAL A 106 6.09 7.05 -7.55
CA VAL A 106 6.10 7.11 -9.02
C VAL A 106 4.86 6.47 -9.60
N VAL A 107 4.38 7.05 -10.69
CA VAL A 107 3.33 6.49 -11.53
C VAL A 107 3.94 6.21 -12.91
N LYS A 108 3.69 5.02 -13.45
CA LYS A 108 4.25 4.60 -14.75
C LYS A 108 3.26 3.79 -15.57
N PRO A 109 3.31 3.90 -16.91
CA PRO A 109 2.57 3.01 -17.79
C PRO A 109 2.92 1.54 -17.52
N TYR A 110 1.91 0.69 -17.51
CA TYR A 110 2.06 -0.74 -17.42
C TYR A 110 2.37 -1.32 -18.81
N PRO A 111 3.48 -2.06 -19.00
CA PRO A 111 3.97 -2.40 -20.34
C PRO A 111 3.13 -3.45 -21.09
N TYR A 112 2.21 -4.14 -20.43
CA TYR A 112 1.46 -5.26 -21.03
C TYR A 112 0.00 -4.95 -21.36
N THR A 113 -0.51 -3.78 -20.93
CA THR A 113 -1.88 -3.35 -21.18
C THR A 113 -1.89 -1.88 -21.56
N ASP A 114 -2.39 -1.56 -22.75
CA ASP A 114 -2.41 -0.21 -23.27
C ASP A 114 -3.27 0.71 -22.39
N GLY A 115 -2.71 1.88 -22.06
CA GLY A 115 -3.36 2.89 -21.21
C GLY A 115 -3.42 2.52 -19.73
N ALA A 116 -3.03 1.31 -19.31
CA ALA A 116 -2.97 0.96 -17.90
C ALA A 116 -1.78 1.62 -17.21
N TYR A 117 -1.96 2.07 -15.97
CA TYR A 117 -0.90 2.66 -15.16
C TYR A 117 -0.76 1.91 -13.83
N THR A 118 0.46 1.93 -13.28
CA THR A 118 0.79 1.42 -11.96
C THR A 118 1.37 2.53 -11.10
N THR A 119 1.22 2.38 -9.79
CA THR A 119 1.95 3.17 -8.79
C THR A 119 3.07 2.33 -8.18
N GLY A 120 4.04 3.01 -7.58
CA GLY A 120 5.14 2.37 -6.89
C GLY A 120 6.04 3.37 -6.20
N VAL A 121 7.14 2.86 -5.67
CA VAL A 121 8.18 3.63 -5.00
C VAL A 121 9.44 3.59 -5.83
N ARG A 122 10.07 4.74 -6.03
CA ARG A 122 11.42 4.83 -6.59
C ARG A 122 12.37 5.26 -5.49
N ARG A 123 13.54 4.65 -5.43
CA ARG A 123 14.67 5.12 -4.62
C ARG A 123 15.97 4.93 -5.38
N GLY A 124 16.70 6.02 -5.60
CA GLY A 124 17.85 6.02 -6.49
C GLY A 124 17.51 5.46 -7.88
N ASN A 125 18.13 4.34 -8.25
CA ASN A 125 17.94 3.69 -9.55
C ASN A 125 16.95 2.50 -9.53
N LYS A 126 16.34 2.21 -8.38
CA LYS A 126 15.40 1.08 -8.23
C LYS A 126 13.97 1.61 -8.17
N THR A 127 13.07 0.90 -8.82
CA THR A 127 11.63 1.14 -8.75
C THR A 127 10.93 -0.15 -8.36
N TRP A 128 10.08 -0.09 -7.34
CA TRP A 128 9.22 -1.17 -6.90
C TRP A 128 7.78 -0.79 -7.22
N HIS A 129 7.14 -1.53 -8.12
CA HIS A 129 5.74 -1.35 -8.45
C HIS A 129 4.88 -2.18 -7.51
N THR A 130 3.97 -1.52 -6.80
CA THR A 130 3.02 -2.15 -5.89
C THR A 130 1.92 -1.15 -5.53
N ASP A 131 0.69 -1.62 -5.50
CA ASP A 131 -0.49 -0.95 -4.94
C ASP A 131 -0.78 -1.42 -3.51
N ASN A 132 -0.29 -2.60 -3.11
CA ASN A 132 -0.38 -3.14 -1.75
C ASN A 132 0.88 -3.96 -1.39
N CYS A 133 1.78 -3.40 -0.58
CA CYS A 133 2.98 -4.09 -0.08
C CYS A 133 2.75 -4.84 1.25
N CYS A 134 1.54 -4.72 1.80
CA CYS A 134 1.10 -5.36 3.03
C CYS A 134 0.07 -6.47 2.74
N GLU A 135 0.02 -6.98 1.51
CA GLU A 135 -0.90 -8.05 1.14
C GLU A 135 -0.69 -9.28 2.02
N HIS A 136 -1.78 -9.78 2.59
CA HIS A 136 -1.78 -10.94 3.48
C HIS A 136 -0.93 -10.78 4.75
N LEU A 137 -0.85 -9.55 5.29
CA LEU A 137 -0.14 -9.27 6.54
C LEU A 137 -0.68 -10.13 7.69
N TYR A 138 -1.96 -10.50 7.67
CA TYR A 138 -2.61 -11.37 8.64
C TYR A 138 -2.05 -12.80 8.71
N LEU A 139 -1.31 -13.24 7.70
CA LEU A 139 -0.62 -14.54 7.70
C LEU A 139 0.70 -14.50 8.49
N GLN A 140 1.21 -13.30 8.79
CA GLN A 140 2.43 -13.09 9.55
C GLN A 140 2.17 -13.14 11.05
N LYS A 141 3.22 -13.34 11.85
CA LYS A 141 3.13 -13.27 13.32
C LYS A 141 3.37 -11.84 13.77
N GLU A 142 2.51 -11.33 14.63
CA GLU A 142 2.66 -9.99 15.23
C GLU A 142 4.02 -9.80 15.93
N GLU A 143 4.54 -10.85 16.59
CA GLU A 143 5.83 -10.83 17.28
C GLU A 143 7.02 -10.54 16.36
N ASP A 144 6.86 -10.78 15.05
CA ASP A 144 7.90 -10.55 14.04
C ASP A 144 7.88 -9.10 13.49
N HIS A 145 6.93 -8.27 13.93
CA HIS A 145 6.74 -6.89 13.48
C HIS A 145 6.79 -6.72 11.95
N PRO A 146 5.89 -7.38 11.20
CA PRO A 146 5.98 -7.47 9.76
C PRO A 146 5.88 -6.12 9.03
N LEU A 147 5.14 -5.13 9.56
CA LEU A 147 5.06 -3.79 8.99
C LEU A 147 6.40 -3.04 9.14
N ILE A 148 7.12 -3.26 10.23
CA ILE A 148 8.51 -2.79 10.38
C ILE A 148 9.43 -3.51 9.40
N GLY A 149 9.23 -4.82 9.20
CA GLY A 149 9.95 -5.57 8.16
C GLY A 149 9.75 -4.98 6.76
N VAL A 150 8.53 -4.60 6.41
CA VAL A 150 8.22 -3.90 5.14
C VAL A 150 8.94 -2.56 5.09
N TYR A 151 8.82 -1.72 6.13
CA TYR A 151 9.52 -0.44 6.23
C TYR A 151 11.03 -0.59 6.02
N GLU A 152 11.68 -1.50 6.74
CA GLU A 152 13.11 -1.77 6.59
C GLU A 152 13.48 -2.27 5.19
N SER A 153 12.61 -3.05 4.55
CA SER A 153 12.86 -3.55 3.19
C SER A 153 12.89 -2.41 2.16
N LEU A 154 12.06 -1.39 2.36
CA LEU A 154 12.02 -0.17 1.54
C LEU A 154 13.25 0.72 1.80
N MET A 155 13.88 0.60 2.97
CA MET A 155 15.11 1.32 3.34
C MET A 155 16.40 0.68 2.78
N ARG A 156 16.36 -0.52 2.19
CA ARG A 156 17.55 -1.27 1.70
C ARG A 156 17.82 -1.12 0.20
#